data_AF-A0A3A8E8K2-F1
#
_entry.id   AF-A0A3A8E8K2-F1
#
_cell.length_a   1.000
_cell.length_b   1.000
_cell.length_c   1.000
_cell.angle_alpha   90.00
_cell.angle_beta   90.00
_cell.angle_gamma   90.00
#
_symmetry.space_group_name_H-M   'P 1'
#
loop_
_entity.id
_entity.type
_entity.pdbx_description
1 polymer ?
#
loop_
_entity_poly.entity_id
_entity_poly.type
_entity_poly.pdbx_seq_one_letter_code
_entity_poly.pdbx_strand_id
1 'polypeptide(L)'
;MIQSNLFNLTKSLPEGEGIGWNVVIVDAAKIPIQRPKKQKKSYSGKKKTHTFRVQAIIHYKTQQTLNLCADRGSVHDFELFKRNLRQTPLGAFILADKG
;
A
#
# COMPACT_ATOMS: atom_id res chain seq x y z
N MET A 1 -5.13 -10.93 13.54
CA MET A 1 -6.08 -10.10 12.77
C MET A 1 -5.64 -8.65 12.94
N ILE A 2 -5.09 -8.01 11.90
CA ILE A 2 -4.73 -6.59 11.99
C ILE A 2 -6.03 -5.81 11.82
N GLN A 3 -6.60 -5.30 12.93
CA GLN A 3 -7.78 -4.44 12.92
C GLN A 3 -7.34 -3.00 12.67
N SER A 4 -7.07 -2.66 11.41
CA SER A 4 -6.98 -1.27 11.00
C SER A 4 -8.27 -0.89 10.29
N ASN A 5 -9.09 -0.03 10.90
CA ASN A 5 -10.28 0.64 10.30
C ASN A 5 -9.89 1.59 9.13
N LEU A 6 -8.78 1.33 8.46
CA LEU A 6 -8.17 2.15 7.41
C LEU A 6 -8.60 1.72 6.01
N PHE A 7 -9.25 0.56 5.87
CA PHE A 7 -9.72 0.06 4.58
C PHE A 7 -11.24 0.21 4.50
N ASN A 8 -11.70 1.35 3.99
CA ASN A 8 -13.10 1.50 3.56
C ASN A 8 -13.27 0.84 2.19
N LEU A 9 -13.33 -0.50 2.18
CA LEU A 9 -13.65 -1.27 0.98
C LEU A 9 -15.15 -1.12 0.66
N THR A 10 -15.49 -1.13 -0.63
CA THR A 10 -16.89 -1.25 -1.08
C THR A 10 -17.51 -2.50 -0.48
N LYS A 11 -18.71 -2.37 0.10
CA LYS A 11 -19.40 -3.44 0.85
C LYS A 11 -19.64 -4.71 0.02
N SER A 12 -19.70 -4.58 -1.31
CA SER A 12 -19.84 -5.68 -2.24
C SER A 12 -18.65 -5.72 -3.17
N LEU A 13 -18.00 -6.88 -3.24
CA LEU A 13 -16.99 -7.19 -4.24
C LEU A 13 -17.58 -8.18 -5.25
N PRO A 14 -17.12 -8.16 -6.51
CA PRO A 14 -17.62 -9.10 -7.50
C PRO A 14 -17.22 -10.52 -7.12
N GLU A 15 -18.21 -11.37 -6.86
CA GLU A 15 -18.04 -12.81 -6.70
C GLU A 15 -18.18 -13.48 -8.07
N GLY A 16 -17.10 -14.08 -8.57
CA GLY A 16 -17.10 -14.85 -9.80
C GLY A 16 -16.35 -16.15 -9.61
N GLU A 17 -17.01 -17.29 -9.87
CA GLU A 17 -16.34 -18.57 -10.00
C GLU A 17 -15.68 -18.66 -11.38
N GLY A 18 -14.35 -18.64 -11.39
CA GLY A 18 -13.56 -18.76 -12.60
C GLY A 18 -12.17 -18.15 -12.44
N ILE A 19 -11.24 -18.59 -13.28
CA ILE A 19 -9.80 -18.29 -13.28
C ILE A 19 -9.50 -16.79 -13.57
N GLY A 20 -10.48 -15.89 -13.53
CA GLY A 20 -10.43 -14.60 -14.22
C GLY A 20 -9.85 -13.41 -13.46
N TRP A 21 -9.88 -13.38 -12.12
CA TRP A 21 -9.56 -12.14 -11.40
C TRP A 21 -8.77 -12.39 -10.11
N ASN A 22 -7.45 -12.19 -10.15
CA ASN A 22 -6.67 -12.01 -8.94
C ASN A 22 -6.99 -10.63 -8.36
N VAL A 23 -7.81 -10.54 -7.31
CA VAL A 23 -8.06 -9.26 -6.64
C VAL A 23 -6.97 -8.99 -5.62
N VAL A 24 -6.26 -7.88 -5.78
CA VAL A 24 -5.26 -7.41 -4.82
C VAL A 24 -5.69 -6.09 -4.22
N ILE A 25 -5.47 -5.95 -2.92
CA ILE A 25 -5.63 -4.69 -2.20
C ILE A 25 -4.25 -4.05 -2.09
N VAL A 26 -4.16 -2.76 -2.41
CA VAL A 26 -2.96 -1.95 -2.26
C VAL A 26 -3.28 -0.77 -1.36
N ASP A 27 -2.49 -0.62 -0.30
CA ASP A 27 -2.57 0.53 0.59
C ASP A 27 -1.18 1.00 1.01
N ALA A 28 -1.06 2.28 1.32
CA ALA A 28 0.19 2.92 1.69
C ALA A 28 0.04 3.80 2.94
N ALA A 29 0.78 3.44 4.00
CA ALA A 29 0.76 4.14 5.27
C ALA A 29 2.08 4.89 5.53
N LYS A 30 2.00 6.08 6.15
CA LYS A 30 3.19 6.79 6.67
C LYS A 30 3.49 6.38 8.10
N ILE A 31 4.64 5.74 8.32
CA ILE A 31 5.12 5.27 9.61
C ILE A 31 6.23 6.21 10.11
N PRO A 32 6.18 6.68 11.37
CA PRO A 32 7.28 7.45 11.95
C PRO A 32 8.52 6.58 12.13
N ILE A 33 9.70 7.16 11.91
CA ILE A 33 10.99 6.49 12.08
C ILE A 33 11.94 7.33 12.93
N GLN A 34 12.96 6.67 13.49
CA GLN A 34 14.06 7.37 14.16
C GLN A 34 14.74 8.35 13.20
N ARG A 35 15.15 9.52 13.70
CA ARG A 35 15.83 10.56 12.92
C ARG A 35 17.07 9.97 12.22
N PRO A 36 17.10 9.91 10.88
CA PRO A 36 18.27 9.44 10.16
C PRO A 36 19.35 10.54 10.13
N LYS A 37 20.63 10.15 10.05
CA LYS A 37 21.78 11.07 9.96
C LYS A 37 21.64 12.07 8.79
N LYS A 38 21.00 11.67 7.68
CA LYS A 38 20.68 12.55 6.53
C LYS A 38 19.22 12.98 6.58
N GLN A 39 18.92 14.08 7.26
CA GLN A 39 17.55 14.52 7.57
C GLN A 39 16.66 14.85 6.36
N LYS A 40 17.16 15.61 5.39
CA LYS A 40 16.31 16.26 4.36
C LYS A 40 15.45 15.28 3.55
N LYS A 41 15.91 14.04 3.37
CA LYS A 41 15.27 13.06 2.48
C LYS A 41 14.01 12.41 3.03
N SER A 42 13.86 12.33 4.35
CA SER A 42 12.78 11.57 4.99
C SER A 42 11.91 12.42 5.91
N TYR A 43 12.12 13.73 5.94
CA TYR A 43 11.38 14.65 6.82
C TYR A 43 10.01 14.99 6.23
N SER A 44 8.95 14.80 7.00
CA SER A 44 7.59 15.20 6.64
C SER A 44 7.25 16.52 7.32
N GLY A 45 7.05 17.58 6.53
CA GLY A 45 6.66 18.90 7.06
C GLY A 45 5.31 18.87 7.78
N LYS A 46 4.32 18.15 7.24
CA LYS A 46 2.96 18.07 7.81
C LYS A 46 2.93 17.38 9.17
N LYS A 47 3.68 16.28 9.34
CA LYS A 47 3.76 15.54 10.61
C LYS A 47 4.92 15.99 11.51
N LYS A 48 5.75 16.94 11.06
CA LYS A 48 6.98 17.43 11.71
C LYS A 48 7.94 16.32 12.20
N THR A 49 7.94 15.16 11.55
CA THR A 49 8.71 13.98 11.95
C THR A 49 9.31 13.27 10.74
N HIS A 50 10.32 12.43 10.97
CA HIS A 50 10.88 11.58 9.91
C HIS A 50 9.93 10.40 9.69
N THR A 51 9.55 10.19 8.44
CA THR A 51 8.59 9.15 8.09
C THR A 51 9.09 8.33 6.93
N PHE A 52 8.82 7.04 6.98
CA PHE A 52 8.78 6.19 5.80
C PHE A 52 7.35 5.95 5.38
N ARG A 53 7.19 5.64 4.10
CA ARG A 53 5.92 5.23 3.53
C ARG A 53 6.05 3.77 3.18
N VAL A 54 5.15 2.97 3.73
CA VAL A 54 5.10 1.52 3.53
C VAL A 54 3.85 1.21 2.73
N GLN A 55 4.01 0.52 1.62
CA GLN A 55 2.94 0.01 0.78
C GLN A 55 2.86 -1.51 0.94
N ALA A 56 1.66 -2.02 1.21
CA ALA A 56 1.39 -3.45 1.24
C ALA A 56 0.50 -3.83 0.05
N ILE A 57 0.81 -4.96 -0.58
CA ILE A 57 -0.03 -5.61 -1.58
C ILE A 57 -0.51 -6.92 -0.98
N ILE A 58 -1.82 -7.06 -0.83
CA ILE A 58 -2.44 -8.18 -0.12
C ILE A 58 -3.45 -8.84 -1.05
N HIS A 59 -3.41 -10.17 -1.13
CA HIS A 59 -4.42 -10.91 -1.86
C HIS A 59 -5.75 -10.87 -1.10
N TYR A 60 -6.82 -10.42 -1.75
CA TYR A 60 -8.10 -10.16 -1.09
C TYR A 60 -8.68 -11.40 -0.38
N LYS A 61 -8.73 -12.54 -1.06
CA LYS A 61 -9.35 -13.77 -0.52
C LYS A 61 -8.52 -14.46 0.56
N THR A 62 -7.25 -14.76 0.26
CA THR A 62 -6.34 -15.47 1.18
C THR A 62 -5.77 -14.58 2.28
N GLN A 63 -5.90 -13.25 2.18
CA GLN A 63 -5.30 -12.27 3.09
C GLN A 63 -3.77 -12.38 3.19
N GLN A 64 -3.13 -13.07 2.24
CA GLN A 64 -1.68 -13.21 2.20
C GLN A 64 -1.04 -11.91 1.69
N THR A 65 -0.03 -11.44 2.41
CA THR A 65 0.83 -10.36 1.94
C THR A 65 1.65 -10.87 0.75
N LEU A 66 1.35 -10.37 -0.44
CA LEU A 66 2.08 -10.67 -1.66
C LEU A 66 3.37 -9.86 -1.73
N ASN A 67 3.33 -8.62 -1.25
CA ASN A 67 4.49 -7.74 -1.25
C ASN A 67 4.41 -6.66 -0.18
N LEU A 68 5.57 -6.22 0.30
CA LEU A 68 5.75 -5.10 1.22
C LEU A 68 6.88 -4.22 0.73
N CYS A 69 6.59 -2.96 0.45
CA CYS A 69 7.57 -1.99 -0.05
C CYS A 69 7.67 -0.80 0.90
N ALA A 70 8.90 -0.34 1.18
CA ALA A 70 9.14 0.82 2.02
C ALA A 70 9.99 1.85 1.27
N ASP A 71 9.59 3.12 1.31
CA ASP A 71 10.34 4.24 0.75
C ASP A 71 10.27 5.46 1.68
N ARG A 72 10.93 6.55 1.31
CA ARG A 72 10.89 7.84 2.01
C ARG A 72 9.46 8.35 2.06
N GLY A 73 9.06 8.91 3.20
CA GLY A 73 7.71 9.43 3.41
C GLY A 73 7.33 10.67 2.57
N SER A 74 8.25 11.19 1.76
CA SER A 74 8.02 12.24 0.76
C SER A 74 7.51 11.71 -0.58
N VAL A 75 7.64 10.42 -0.86
CA VAL A 75 7.16 9.80 -2.10
C VAL A 75 5.63 9.72 -2.08
N HIS A 76 4.95 10.10 -3.17
CA HIS A 76 3.49 10.01 -3.28
C HIS A 76 3.01 8.55 -3.41
N ASP A 77 1.80 8.26 -2.91
CA ASP A 77 1.26 6.90 -2.87
C ASP A 77 1.13 6.28 -4.27
N PHE A 78 0.69 7.09 -5.25
CA PHE A 78 0.58 6.66 -6.64
C PHE A 78 1.93 6.40 -7.31
N GLU A 79 2.95 7.19 -6.98
CA GLU A 79 4.30 6.96 -7.51
C GLU A 79 4.92 5.70 -6.92
N LEU A 80 4.72 5.47 -5.61
CA LEU A 80 5.14 4.25 -4.95
C LEU A 80 4.45 3.03 -5.56
N PHE A 81 3.15 3.13 -5.87
CA PHE A 81 2.40 2.10 -6.57
C PHE A 81 2.97 1.81 -7.97
N LYS A 82 3.22 2.83 -8.80
CA LYS A 82 3.79 2.63 -10.15
C LYS A 82 5.13 1.89 -10.13
N ARG A 83 5.99 2.18 -9.15
CA ARG A 83 7.30 1.51 -9.00
C ARG A 83 7.14 0.02 -8.68
N ASN A 84 6.09 -0.34 -7.93
CA ASN A 84 5.87 -1.70 -7.45
C ASN A 84 4.82 -2.48 -8.26
N LEU A 85 4.23 -1.88 -9.30
CA LEU A 85 3.22 -2.50 -10.15
C LEU A 85 3.70 -3.82 -10.77
N ARG A 86 4.99 -3.92 -11.10
CA ARG A 86 5.61 -5.14 -11.66
C ARG A 86 5.61 -6.33 -10.70
N GLN A 87 5.44 -6.09 -9.41
CA GLN A 87 5.38 -7.14 -8.38
C GLN A 87 3.94 -7.59 -8.10
N THR A 88 2.97 -7.01 -8.80
CA THR A 88 1.56 -7.42 -8.76
C THR A 88 1.33 -8.52 -9.81
N PRO A 89 0.52 -9.56 -9.54
CA PRO A 89 0.17 -10.55 -10.54
C PRO A 89 -0.38 -9.90 -11.82
N LEU A 90 0.06 -10.37 -12.99
CA LEU A 90 -0.41 -9.86 -14.27
C LEU A 90 -1.91 -10.11 -14.42
N GLY A 91 -2.66 -9.11 -14.87
CA GLY A 91 -4.12 -9.20 -15.00
C GLY A 91 -4.88 -9.14 -13.67
N ALA A 92 -4.21 -8.85 -12.55
CA ALA A 92 -4.89 -8.64 -11.28
C ALA A 92 -5.80 -7.40 -11.31
N PHE A 93 -6.96 -7.52 -10.67
CA PHE A 93 -7.82 -6.39 -10.36
C PHE A 93 -7.31 -5.71 -9.08
N ILE A 94 -7.01 -4.41 -9.17
CA ILE A 94 -6.34 -3.67 -8.09
C ILE A 94 -7.36 -2.77 -7.40
N LEU A 95 -7.57 -3.03 -6.11
CA LEU A 95 -8.30 -2.15 -5.21
C LEU A 95 -7.29 -1.26 -4.49
N ALA A 96 -7.40 0.06 -4.68
CA ALA A 96 -6.55 1.03 -4.02
C ALA A 96 -7.39 2.20 -3.51
N ASP A 97 -6.93 2.81 -2.42
CA ASP A 97 -7.58 4.01 -1.88
C ASP A 97 -7.42 5.20 -2.85
N LYS A 98 -8.49 5.96 -3.03
CA LYS A 98 -8.49 7.22 -3.77
C LYS A 98 -8.21 8.33 -2.76
N GLY A 99 -6.93 8.48 -2.42
CA GLY A 99 -6.43 9.46 -1.46
C GLY A 99 -6.64 10.92 -1.84
#